data_AF-A0AB32WQ55-F1
#
_entry.id   AF-A0AB32WQ55-F1
#
_cell.length_a   1.000
_cell.length_b   1.000
_cell.length_c   1.000
_cell.angle_alpha   90.00
_cell.angle_beta   90.00
_cell.angle_gamma   90.00
#
_symmetry.space_group_name_H-M   'P 1'
#
loop_
_entity.id
_entity.type
_entity.pdbx_description
1 polymer ?
#
loop_
_entity_poly.entity_id
_entity_poly.type
_entity_poly.pdbx_seq_one_letter_code
_entity_poly.pdbx_strand_id
1 'polypeptide(L)'
;MSALNTTSSPTMRRSRFRLKRKNAMKSVTTRFRRLKTDMEEISKEQESIKEGQRQVRAKFEAIQEECERLREETNNIIQQSAMTQIRLGLMFNILKAREEGNFAKASKLTQLLRSV
;
A
#
# COMPACT_ATOMS: atom_id res chain seq x y z
N MET A 1 -81.24 21.96 4.57
CA MET A 1 -80.00 21.24 4.95
C MET A 1 -78.84 22.21 4.87
N SER A 2 -78.14 22.37 5.99
CA SER A 2 -77.24 23.48 6.30
C SER A 2 -75.84 23.25 5.74
N ALA A 3 -75.33 24.18 4.93
CA ALA A 3 -73.89 24.27 4.63
C ALA A 3 -73.28 25.33 5.55
N LEU A 4 -72.75 24.90 6.70
CA LEU A 4 -71.95 25.74 7.60
C LEU A 4 -70.57 25.98 6.96
N ASN A 5 -70.47 27.03 6.13
CA ASN A 5 -69.20 27.53 5.65
C ASN A 5 -68.42 28.15 6.82
N THR A 6 -67.47 27.39 7.35
CA THR A 6 -66.55 27.84 8.41
C THR A 6 -65.50 28.77 7.81
N THR A 7 -65.86 30.04 7.62
CA THR A 7 -64.91 31.11 7.29
C THR A 7 -64.03 31.37 8.51
N SER A 8 -62.85 30.73 8.50
CA SER A 8 -61.87 30.89 9.58
C SER A 8 -61.34 32.33 9.67
N SER A 9 -61.53 32.94 10.85
CA SER A 9 -61.14 34.32 11.19
C SER A 9 -59.67 34.65 10.82
N PRO A 10 -59.36 35.88 10.34
CA PRO A 10 -58.01 36.31 9.93
C PRO A 10 -56.92 36.06 10.98
N THR A 11 -57.26 36.18 12.27
CA THR A 11 -56.34 35.94 13.39
C THR A 11 -55.93 34.46 13.52
N MET A 12 -56.88 33.53 13.29
CA MET A 12 -56.64 32.09 13.29
C MET A 12 -55.79 31.63 12.10
N ARG A 13 -55.92 32.29 10.94
CA ARG A 13 -55.05 32.03 9.79
C ARG A 13 -53.61 32.47 10.09
N ARG A 14 -53.42 33.69 10.60
CA ARG A 14 -52.10 34.24 10.95
C ARG A 14 -51.36 33.42 12.01
N SER A 15 -52.09 32.90 13.01
CA SER A 15 -51.55 31.98 14.03
C SER A 15 -51.06 30.65 13.43
N ARG A 16 -51.85 30.02 12.55
CA ARG A 16 -51.47 28.78 11.85
C ARG A 16 -50.23 28.94 10.97
N PHE A 17 -50.12 30.05 10.25
CA PHE A 17 -48.91 30.36 9.46
C PHE A 17 -47.66 30.52 10.33
N ARG A 18 -47.76 31.19 11.48
CA ARG A 18 -46.65 31.31 12.43
C ARG A 18 -46.22 29.96 13.01
N LEU A 19 -47.17 29.10 13.37
CA LEU A 19 -46.87 27.74 13.86
C LEU A 19 -46.21 26.88 12.78
N LYS A 20 -46.70 26.94 11.54
CA LYS A 20 -46.09 26.22 10.40
C LYS A 20 -44.66 26.66 10.15
N ARG A 21 -44.38 27.98 10.18
CA ARG A 21 -43.02 28.53 10.06
C ARG A 21 -42.10 28.09 11.20
N LYS A 22 -42.60 28.10 12.45
CA LYS A 22 -41.85 27.62 13.62
C LYS A 22 -41.48 26.14 13.50
N ASN A 23 -42.42 25.30 13.05
CA ASN A 23 -42.19 23.88 12.86
C ASN A 23 -41.22 23.60 11.70
N ALA A 24 -41.32 24.34 10.59
CA ALA A 24 -40.36 24.25 9.49
C ALA A 24 -38.95 24.63 9.95
N MET A 25 -38.80 25.72 10.70
CA MET A 25 -37.51 26.13 11.26
C MET A 25 -36.93 25.06 12.19
N LYS A 26 -37.74 24.51 13.11
CA LYS A 26 -37.31 23.39 13.98
C LYS A 26 -36.83 22.18 13.17
N SER A 27 -37.55 21.82 12.10
CA SER A 27 -37.15 20.72 11.22
C SER A 27 -35.80 20.96 10.56
N VAL A 28 -35.57 22.18 10.05
CA VAL A 28 -34.28 22.59 9.46
C VAL A 28 -33.17 22.54 10.51
N THR A 29 -33.38 23.07 11.71
CA THR A 29 -32.40 23.03 12.79
C THR A 29 -32.03 21.60 13.18
N THR A 30 -33.01 20.69 13.29
CA THR A 30 -32.75 19.28 13.58
C THR A 30 -31.94 18.61 12.48
N ARG A 31 -32.26 18.87 11.20
CA ARG A 31 -31.49 18.34 10.06
C ARG A 31 -30.06 18.86 10.06
N PHE A 32 -29.86 20.15 10.31
CA PHE A 32 -28.53 20.74 10.39
C PHE A 32 -27.70 20.15 11.52
N ARG A 33 -28.30 19.90 12.68
CA ARG A 33 -27.61 19.24 13.80
C ARG A 33 -27.17 17.82 13.44
N ARG A 34 -28.02 17.04 12.76
CA ARG A 34 -27.65 15.70 12.27
C ARG A 34 -26.51 15.77 11.28
N LEU A 35 -26.63 16.63 10.26
CA LEU A 35 -25.57 16.83 9.28
C LEU A 35 -24.23 17.18 9.93
N LYS A 36 -24.24 18.05 10.94
CA LYS A 36 -23.01 18.40 11.68
C LYS A 36 -22.40 17.18 12.36
N THR A 37 -23.22 16.35 13.03
CA THR A 37 -22.74 15.10 13.67
C THR A 37 -22.20 14.13 12.62
N ASP A 38 -22.90 13.91 11.52
CA ASP A 38 -22.45 13.04 10.43
C ASP A 38 -21.11 13.53 9.85
N MET A 39 -20.94 14.84 9.68
CA MET A 39 -19.68 15.43 9.22
C MET A 39 -18.52 15.25 10.21
N GLU A 40 -18.78 15.34 11.51
CA GLU A 40 -17.79 15.08 12.56
C GLU A 40 -17.36 13.61 12.57
N GLU A 41 -18.29 12.67 12.35
CA GLU A 41 -18.00 11.23 12.24
C GLU A 41 -17.18 10.93 10.98
N ILE A 42 -17.60 11.44 9.81
CA ILE A 42 -16.85 11.30 8.55
C ILE A 42 -15.43 11.86 8.72
N SER A 43 -15.27 13.02 9.37
CA SER A 43 -13.94 13.58 9.58
C SER A 43 -13.03 12.65 10.39
N LYS A 44 -13.56 11.97 11.41
CA LYS A 44 -12.78 11.01 12.21
C LYS A 44 -12.41 9.77 11.40
N GLU A 45 -13.36 9.25 10.61
CA GLU A 45 -13.11 8.12 9.71
C GLU A 45 -12.03 8.45 8.69
N GLN A 46 -12.07 9.65 8.09
CA GLN A 46 -11.06 10.10 7.13
C GLN A 46 -9.67 10.20 7.76
N GLU A 47 -9.54 10.67 9.00
CA GLU A 47 -8.25 10.68 9.69
C GLU A 47 -7.73 9.25 9.96
N SER A 48 -8.60 8.33 10.37
CA SER A 48 -8.24 6.92 10.53
C SER A 48 -7.77 6.30 9.20
N ILE A 49 -8.46 6.58 8.10
CA ILE A 49 -8.09 6.11 6.76
C ILE A 49 -6.72 6.65 6.34
N LYS A 50 -6.47 7.95 6.53
CA LYS A 50 -5.17 8.57 6.20
C LYS A 50 -4.04 7.92 6.98
N GLU A 51 -4.23 7.68 8.27
CA GLU A 51 -3.23 7.05 9.12
C GLU A 51 -3.00 5.59 8.69
N GLY A 52 -4.06 4.84 8.38
CA GLY A 52 -3.95 3.50 7.81
C GLY A 52 -3.17 3.48 6.50
N GLN A 53 -3.46 4.41 5.58
CA GLN A 53 -2.73 4.56 4.32
C GLN A 53 -1.25 4.88 4.53
N ARG A 54 -0.92 5.74 5.50
CA ARG A 54 0.46 6.08 5.86
C ARG A 54 1.22 4.85 6.35
N GLN A 55 0.62 4.05 7.22
CA GLN A 55 1.23 2.82 7.73
C GLN A 55 1.43 1.78 6.63
N VAL A 56 0.44 1.59 5.76
CA VAL A 56 0.56 0.67 4.62
C VAL A 56 1.69 1.10 3.70
N ARG A 57 1.76 2.39 3.34
CA ARG A 57 2.84 2.94 2.52
C ARG A 57 4.22 2.67 3.13
N ALA A 58 4.41 2.97 4.40
CA ALA A 58 5.68 2.74 5.08
C ALA A 58 6.10 1.26 5.08
N LYS A 59 5.14 0.34 5.24
CA LYS A 59 5.42 -1.11 5.13
C LYS A 59 5.84 -1.52 3.72
N PHE A 60 5.17 -0.98 2.70
CA PHE A 60 5.53 -1.26 1.30
C PHE A 60 6.92 -0.71 0.95
N GLU A 61 7.27 0.48 1.42
CA GLU A 61 8.61 1.06 1.23
C GLU A 61 9.69 0.19 1.87
N ALA A 62 9.47 -0.28 3.11
CA ALA A 62 10.41 -1.20 3.79
C ALA A 62 10.56 -2.55 3.06
N ILE A 63 9.45 -3.12 2.57
CA ILE A 63 9.49 -4.36 1.77
C ILE A 63 10.27 -4.14 0.49
N GLN A 64 10.06 -3.00 -0.19
CA GLN A 64 10.78 -2.70 -1.42
C GLN A 64 12.29 -2.61 -1.18
N GLU A 65 12.71 -1.91 -0.13
CA GLU A 65 14.13 -1.81 0.25
C GLU A 65 14.73 -3.19 0.56
N GLU A 66 14.00 -4.05 1.27
CA GLU A 66 14.43 -5.43 1.54
C GLU A 66 14.54 -6.27 0.25
N CYS A 67 13.58 -6.14 -0.67
CA CYS A 67 13.63 -6.83 -1.97
C CYS A 67 14.82 -6.37 -2.82
N GLU A 68 15.16 -5.09 -2.79
CA GLU A 68 16.32 -4.54 -3.51
C GLU A 68 17.64 -5.10 -2.93
N ARG A 69 17.79 -5.12 -1.60
CA ARG A 69 18.95 -5.74 -0.93
C ARG A 69 19.05 -7.23 -1.24
N LEU A 70 17.95 -7.97 -1.14
CA LEU A 70 17.94 -9.41 -1.43
C LEU A 70 18.33 -9.71 -2.88
N ARG A 71 17.92 -8.85 -3.83
CA ARG A 71 18.31 -8.97 -5.23
C ARG A 71 19.82 -8.76 -5.41
N GLU A 72 20.40 -7.76 -4.75
CA GLU A 72 21.83 -7.50 -4.81
C GLU A 72 22.64 -8.65 -4.20
N GLU A 73 22.26 -9.13 -3.03
CA GLU A 73 22.89 -10.28 -2.37
C GLU A 73 22.82 -11.54 -3.26
N THR A 74 21.65 -11.79 -3.85
CA THR A 74 21.46 -12.93 -4.76
C THR A 74 22.36 -12.82 -5.99
N ASN A 75 22.48 -11.64 -6.59
CA ASN A 75 23.38 -11.42 -7.73
C ASN A 75 24.84 -11.68 -7.36
N ASN A 76 25.27 -11.21 -6.18
CA ASN A 76 26.62 -11.47 -5.67
C ASN A 76 26.85 -12.97 -5.47
N ILE A 77 25.89 -13.70 -4.88
CA ILE A 77 25.98 -15.15 -4.71
C ILE A 77 26.06 -15.87 -6.05
N ILE A 78 25.26 -15.47 -7.05
CA ILE A 78 25.30 -16.06 -8.40
C ILE A 78 26.69 -15.87 -9.02
N GLN A 79 27.25 -14.65 -8.95
CA GLN A 79 28.58 -14.36 -9.49
C GLN A 79 29.66 -15.18 -8.79
N GLN A 80 29.65 -15.23 -7.46
CA GLN A 80 30.62 -16.02 -6.69
C GLN A 80 30.50 -17.52 -6.95
N SER A 81 29.26 -18.01 -7.11
CA SER A 81 28.99 -19.41 -7.44
C SER A 81 29.52 -19.77 -8.82
N ALA A 82 29.32 -18.91 -9.83
CA ALA A 82 29.88 -19.09 -11.17
C ALA A 82 31.41 -19.12 -11.16
N MET A 83 32.05 -18.18 -10.45
CA MET A 83 33.52 -18.16 -10.30
C MET A 83 34.03 -19.43 -9.61
N THR A 84 33.34 -19.90 -8.58
CA THR A 84 33.68 -21.13 -7.87
C THR A 84 33.57 -22.35 -8.79
N GLN A 85 32.51 -22.45 -9.59
CA GLN A 85 32.35 -23.52 -10.57
C GLN A 85 33.46 -23.52 -11.62
N ILE A 86 33.86 -22.34 -12.12
CA ILE A 86 34.99 -22.21 -13.06
C ILE A 86 36.29 -22.71 -12.41
N ARG A 87 36.58 -22.27 -11.18
CA ARG A 87 37.79 -22.71 -10.45
C ARG A 87 37.79 -24.23 -10.25
N LEU A 88 36.67 -24.80 -9.81
CA LEU A 88 36.54 -26.25 -9.62
C LEU A 88 36.72 -27.02 -10.94
N GLY A 89 36.12 -26.54 -12.04
CA GLY A 89 36.27 -27.14 -13.37
C GLY A 89 37.73 -27.10 -13.85
N LEU A 90 38.45 -26.01 -13.60
CA LEU A 90 39.88 -25.91 -13.90
C LEU A 90 40.71 -26.87 -13.05
N MET A 91 40.45 -26.93 -11.74
CA MET A 91 41.13 -27.86 -10.83
C MET A 91 40.94 -29.31 -11.25
N PHE A 92 39.71 -29.70 -11.60
CA PHE A 92 39.41 -31.03 -12.12
C PHE A 92 40.18 -31.34 -13.41
N ASN A 93 40.17 -30.41 -14.37
CA ASN A 93 40.89 -30.57 -15.64
C ASN A 93 42.43 -30.65 -15.45
N ILE A 94 42.98 -29.97 -14.45
CA ILE A 94 44.40 -30.09 -14.09
C ILE A 94 44.70 -31.51 -13.58
N LEU A 95 43.87 -32.04 -12.67
CA LEU A 95 44.04 -33.40 -12.14
C LEU A 95 43.98 -34.43 -13.27
N LYS A 96 42.98 -34.32 -14.15
CA LYS A 96 42.85 -35.19 -15.33
C LYS A 96 44.06 -35.10 -16.27
N ALA A 97 44.55 -33.89 -16.56
CA ALA A 97 45.74 -33.73 -17.39
C ALA A 97 47.00 -34.34 -16.76
N ARG A 98 47.13 -34.31 -15.42
CA ARG A 98 48.22 -34.97 -14.70
C ARG A 98 48.10 -36.49 -14.74
N GLU A 99 46.90 -37.02 -14.55
CA GLU A 99 46.59 -38.45 -14.68
C GLU A 99 46.94 -38.98 -16.07
N GLU A 100 46.61 -38.22 -17.12
CA GLU A 100 46.94 -38.52 -18.52
C GLU A 100 48.43 -38.30 -18.88
N GLY A 101 49.27 -37.86 -17.94
CA GLY A 101 50.70 -37.55 -18.18
C GLY A 101 50.95 -36.28 -19.01
N ASN A 102 49.93 -35.48 -19.29
CA ASN A 102 50.03 -34.25 -20.07
C ASN A 102 50.39 -33.03 -19.19
N PHE A 103 51.65 -33.00 -18.73
CA PHE A 103 52.14 -31.93 -17.84
C PHE A 103 52.14 -30.54 -18.49
N ALA A 104 52.31 -30.44 -19.82
CA ALA A 104 52.24 -29.18 -20.52
C ALA A 104 50.83 -28.55 -20.43
N LYS A 105 49.78 -29.35 -20.63
CA LYS A 105 48.38 -28.93 -20.45
C LYS A 105 48.09 -28.59 -18.99
N ALA A 106 48.53 -29.43 -18.05
CA ALA A 106 48.36 -29.18 -16.62
C ALA A 106 49.00 -27.85 -16.18
N SER A 107 50.20 -27.54 -16.68
CA SER A 107 50.90 -26.27 -16.40
C SER A 107 50.12 -25.06 -16.93
N LYS A 108 49.64 -25.11 -18.18
CA LYS A 108 48.82 -24.05 -18.79
C LYS A 108 47.52 -23.80 -17.99
N LEU A 109 46.80 -24.86 -17.64
CA LEU A 109 45.57 -24.75 -16.83
C LEU A 109 45.85 -24.22 -15.41
N THR A 110 47.00 -24.57 -14.82
CA THR A 110 47.41 -24.04 -13.52
C THR A 110 47.70 -22.53 -13.60
N GLN A 111 48.31 -22.07 -14.69
CA GLN A 111 48.47 -20.63 -14.92
C GLN A 111 47.13 -19.93 -15.07
N LEU A 112 46.20 -20.50 -15.84
CA LEU A 112 44.85 -19.96 -16.02
C LEU A 112 44.07 -19.90 -14.69
N LEU A 113 44.17 -20.92 -13.84
CA LEU A 113 43.52 -20.93 -12.53
C LEU A 113 44.00 -19.77 -11.62
N ARG A 114 45.25 -19.31 -11.75
CA ARG A 114 45.75 -18.17 -10.97
C ARG A 114 45.20 -16.83 -11.43
N SER A 115 44.69 -16.75 -12.66
CA SER A 115 44.08 -15.53 -13.22
C SER A 115 42.57 -15.45 -13.03
N VAL A 116 41.95 -16.46 -12.39
CA VAL A 116 40.51 -16.54 -12.11
C VAL A 116 40.25 -16.41 -10.61
#